data_AF-A0A3A0BYQ7-F1
#
_entry.id   AF-A0A3A0BYQ7-F1
#
_cell.length_a   1.000
_cell.length_b   1.000
_cell.length_c   1.000
_cell.angle_alpha   90.00
_cell.angle_beta   90.00
_cell.angle_gamma   90.00
#
_symmetry.space_group_name_H-M   'P 1'
#
loop_
_entity.id
_entity.type
_entity.pdbx_description
1 polymer ?
#
loop_
_entity_poly.entity_id
_entity_poly.type
_entity_poly.pdbx_seq_one_letter_code
_entity_poly.pdbx_strand_id
1 'polypeptide(L)'
;MAVDYSHMTDVELLRATTIEKDDYSPSALSAIRMEMARRGLDAAKLMDQIRVAKEDSEPEICTQAEALERLSPDMPEWKPMTFTNAVNQQLIISRQRSNWNAHFLALEKYQYSVIVPDITQIKSLLASFMRLEDTDLAGQQEYNLTEWETLNPSDGLVRMEAVSQALTDADIPHVVQSSDFAQLSLFLPGDFLHDARAIWDDLDQKVKDLQDQIEKLPEKRQELKLLELYEELIPLVEDCSVPYFNRGVLQFELGRSEEAAASFIEAVAHGIQRLEEQDCLAETKDYLEHLAARLPDHLGIMHALVALKYYENDDRAVEMLYQKILAHNANDSVAHLNLGYFYHTDPEQRPRARDHFKRYLELEPRASDRVVIAELVTALEKE
;
A
#
# COMPACT_ATOMS: atom_id res chain seq x y z
N MET A 1 -6.39 54.72 -19.19
CA MET A 1 -6.97 53.53 -19.84
C MET A 1 -7.23 52.52 -18.75
N ALA A 2 -8.45 52.00 -18.62
CA ALA A 2 -8.69 50.88 -17.70
C ALA A 2 -7.89 49.67 -18.20
N VAL A 3 -7.14 49.03 -17.32
CA VAL A 3 -6.41 47.81 -17.66
C VAL A 3 -7.44 46.69 -17.84
N ASP A 4 -7.40 46.01 -18.97
CA ASP A 4 -8.31 44.93 -19.33
C ASP A 4 -7.71 43.57 -18.92
N TYR A 5 -8.41 42.84 -18.06
CA TYR A 5 -8.01 41.52 -17.54
C TYR A 5 -8.87 40.37 -18.10
N SER A 6 -9.63 40.61 -19.18
CA SER A 6 -10.47 39.60 -19.83
C SER A 6 -9.71 38.40 -20.39
N HIS A 7 -8.40 38.55 -20.63
CA HIS A 7 -7.51 37.49 -21.10
C HIS A 7 -7.09 36.49 -20.01
N MET A 8 -7.23 36.85 -18.73
CA MET A 8 -6.90 35.96 -17.61
C MET A 8 -7.97 34.87 -17.45
N THR A 9 -7.54 33.65 -17.12
CA THR A 9 -8.37 32.53 -16.69
C THR A 9 -8.96 32.78 -15.29
N ASP A 10 -9.99 32.03 -14.93
CA ASP A 10 -10.63 32.16 -13.61
C ASP A 10 -9.65 31.85 -12.46
N VAL A 11 -8.73 30.91 -12.69
CA VAL A 11 -7.65 30.55 -11.76
C VAL A 11 -6.64 31.70 -11.61
N GLU A 12 -6.22 32.33 -12.71
CA GLU A 12 -5.29 33.47 -12.66
C GLU A 12 -5.92 34.67 -11.94
N LEU A 13 -7.21 34.94 -12.17
CA LEU A 13 -7.93 36.00 -11.46
C LEU A 13 -8.01 35.73 -9.94
N LEU A 14 -8.29 34.48 -9.56
CA LEU A 14 -8.33 34.06 -8.17
C LEU A 14 -6.94 34.18 -7.52
N ARG A 15 -5.89 33.69 -8.19
CA ARG A 15 -4.51 33.72 -7.72
C ARG A 15 -4.00 35.15 -7.50
N ALA A 16 -4.28 36.05 -8.44
CA ALA A 16 -3.93 37.48 -8.33
C ALA A 16 -4.62 38.19 -7.15
N THR A 17 -5.82 37.74 -6.74
CA THR A 17 -6.56 38.34 -5.63
C THR A 17 -6.31 37.68 -4.27
N THR A 18 -5.54 36.59 -4.24
CA THR A 18 -5.27 35.79 -3.05
C THR A 18 -3.77 35.75 -2.73
N ILE A 19 -3.02 34.92 -3.47
CA ILE A 19 -1.60 34.64 -3.24
C ILE A 19 -0.72 35.78 -3.73
N GLU A 20 -0.96 36.29 -4.94
CA GLU A 20 -0.08 37.25 -5.62
C GLU A 20 -0.53 38.70 -5.41
N LYS A 21 -1.41 38.96 -4.44
CA LYS A 21 -2.03 40.27 -4.24
C LYS A 21 -1.01 41.41 -4.11
N ASP A 22 0.17 41.12 -3.56
CA ASP A 22 1.23 42.10 -3.32
C ASP A 22 2.01 42.46 -4.59
N ASP A 23 1.91 41.66 -5.65
CA ASP A 23 2.48 41.93 -6.97
C ASP A 23 1.64 42.93 -7.78
N TYR A 24 0.42 43.25 -7.32
CA TYR A 24 -0.53 44.11 -8.01
C TYR A 24 -0.80 45.41 -7.27
N SER A 25 -0.89 46.51 -8.02
CA SER A 25 -1.37 47.78 -7.46
C SER A 25 -2.84 47.67 -6.98
N PRO A 26 -3.28 48.48 -6.00
CA PRO A 26 -4.67 48.48 -5.55
C PRO A 26 -5.69 48.74 -6.68
N SER A 27 -5.33 49.58 -7.66
CA SER A 27 -6.17 49.82 -8.85
C SER A 27 -6.28 48.61 -9.77
N ALA A 28 -5.20 47.84 -9.91
CA ALA A 28 -5.21 46.59 -10.67
C ALA A 28 -6.09 45.54 -10.00
N LEU A 29 -5.94 45.34 -8.68
CA LEU A 29 -6.79 44.43 -7.91
C LEU A 29 -8.27 44.80 -7.99
N SER A 30 -8.60 46.08 -7.99
CA SER A 30 -9.99 46.53 -8.18
C SER A 30 -10.54 46.13 -9.54
N ALA A 31 -9.76 46.28 -10.62
CA ALA A 31 -10.17 45.90 -11.97
C ALA A 31 -10.31 44.38 -12.11
N ILE A 32 -9.39 43.61 -11.51
CA ILE A 32 -9.46 42.14 -11.46
C ILE A 32 -10.72 41.67 -10.74
N ARG A 33 -11.06 42.26 -9.57
CA ARG A 33 -12.29 41.94 -8.84
C ARG A 33 -13.56 42.29 -9.63
N MET A 34 -13.55 43.38 -10.40
CA MET A 34 -14.66 43.72 -11.29
C MET A 34 -14.83 42.68 -12.39
N GLU A 35 -13.74 42.17 -12.95
CA GLU A 35 -13.77 41.11 -13.96
C GLU A 35 -14.30 39.79 -13.37
N MET A 36 -13.87 39.41 -12.16
CA MET A 36 -14.42 38.26 -11.44
C MET A 36 -15.94 38.40 -11.22
N ALA A 37 -16.39 39.57 -10.75
CA ALA A 37 -17.81 39.84 -10.56
C ALA A 37 -18.61 39.80 -11.87
N ARG A 38 -18.03 40.30 -12.98
CA ARG A 38 -18.64 40.24 -14.32
C ARG A 38 -18.85 38.80 -14.79
N ARG A 39 -17.93 37.88 -14.44
CA ARG A 39 -18.02 36.44 -14.73
C ARG A 39 -18.90 35.66 -13.73
N GLY A 40 -19.34 36.29 -12.65
CA GLY A 40 -20.08 35.63 -11.59
C GLY A 40 -19.22 34.69 -10.74
N LEU A 41 -17.90 34.92 -10.68
CA LEU A 41 -16.98 34.12 -9.87
C LEU A 41 -17.13 34.52 -8.40
N ASP A 42 -17.38 33.53 -7.56
CA ASP A 42 -17.40 33.65 -6.11
C ASP A 42 -16.15 32.96 -5.56
N ALA A 43 -15.19 33.76 -5.09
CA ALA A 43 -13.91 33.25 -4.59
C ALA A 43 -14.11 32.25 -3.44
N ALA A 44 -15.09 32.46 -2.57
CA ALA A 44 -15.35 31.53 -1.45
C ALA A 44 -15.83 30.18 -1.97
N LYS A 45 -16.71 30.16 -2.98
CA LYS A 45 -17.18 28.91 -3.60
C LYS A 45 -16.11 28.20 -4.40
N LEU A 46 -15.19 28.95 -5.03
CA LEU A 46 -14.06 28.36 -5.74
C LEU A 46 -13.07 27.72 -4.76
N MET A 47 -12.73 28.43 -3.68
CA MET A 47 -11.85 27.91 -2.63
C MET A 47 -12.45 26.71 -1.88
N ASP A 48 -13.77 26.58 -1.84
CA ASP A 48 -14.44 25.41 -1.26
C ASP A 48 -14.52 24.21 -2.22
N GLN A 49 -13.96 24.28 -3.43
CA GLN A 49 -13.88 23.14 -4.35
C GLN A 49 -12.47 22.55 -4.34
N ILE A 50 -12.33 21.44 -3.64
CA ILE A 50 -11.06 20.72 -3.50
C ILE A 50 -11.14 19.46 -4.36
N ARG A 51 -10.13 19.27 -5.21
CA ARG A 51 -9.99 18.02 -5.95
C ARG A 51 -9.13 17.07 -5.14
N VAL A 52 -9.64 15.87 -4.89
CA VAL A 52 -8.93 14.82 -4.14
C VAL A 52 -8.75 13.60 -5.03
N ALA A 53 -7.52 13.10 -5.13
CA ALA A 53 -7.20 11.85 -5.82
C ALA A 53 -6.47 10.90 -4.87
N LYS A 54 -6.79 9.61 -4.93
CA LYS A 54 -6.05 8.54 -4.26
C LYS A 54 -5.17 7.85 -5.28
N GLU A 55 -3.85 7.86 -5.08
CA GLU A 55 -2.92 7.22 -6.03
C GLU A 55 -3.27 7.62 -7.48
N ASP A 56 -3.52 6.65 -8.37
CA ASP A 56 -3.86 6.85 -9.78
C ASP A 56 -5.37 6.98 -10.08
N SER A 57 -6.20 7.21 -9.05
CA SER A 57 -7.64 7.35 -9.23
C SER A 57 -8.02 8.68 -9.88
N GLU A 58 -9.10 8.70 -10.65
CA GLU A 58 -9.72 9.94 -11.13
C GLU A 58 -10.06 10.88 -9.96
N PRO A 59 -9.68 12.16 -10.02
CA PRO A 59 -9.91 13.11 -8.94
C PRO A 59 -11.40 13.42 -8.77
N GLU A 60 -11.88 13.32 -7.53
CA GLU A 60 -13.22 13.74 -7.14
C GLU A 60 -13.21 15.18 -6.61
N ILE A 61 -14.33 15.88 -6.74
CA ILE A 61 -14.49 17.24 -6.18
C ILE A 61 -15.29 17.15 -4.88
N CYS A 62 -14.78 17.75 -3.81
CA CYS A 62 -15.45 17.83 -2.52
C CYS A 62 -15.25 19.21 -1.87
N THR A 63 -15.97 19.46 -0.77
CA THR A 63 -15.81 20.64 0.09
C THR A 63 -14.52 20.59 0.91
N GLN A 64 -14.11 21.71 1.49
CA GLN A 64 -12.97 21.73 2.43
C GLN A 64 -13.22 20.84 3.66
N ALA A 65 -14.47 20.81 4.15
CA ALA A 65 -14.83 19.98 5.30
C ALA A 65 -14.68 18.49 4.97
N GLU A 66 -15.22 18.06 3.84
CA GLU A 66 -15.10 16.68 3.36
C GLU A 66 -13.64 16.30 3.07
N ALA A 67 -12.83 17.23 2.53
CA ALA A 67 -11.40 17.00 2.31
C ALA A 67 -10.65 16.73 3.63
N LEU A 68 -10.94 17.48 4.70
CA LEU A 68 -10.35 17.27 6.03
C LEU A 68 -10.79 15.95 6.68
N GLU A 69 -12.01 15.49 6.39
CA GLU A 69 -12.51 14.19 6.83
C GLU A 69 -11.80 13.02 6.13
N ARG A 70 -11.22 13.22 4.93
CA ARG A 70 -10.43 12.19 4.25
C ARG A 70 -9.16 11.81 5.00
N LEU A 71 -8.58 12.74 5.75
CA LEU A 71 -7.47 12.44 6.65
C LEU A 71 -8.03 11.79 7.92
N SER A 72 -7.78 10.49 8.08
CA SER A 72 -8.20 9.72 9.25
C SER A 72 -7.03 8.92 9.86
N PRO A 73 -7.13 8.54 11.15
CA PRO A 73 -6.17 7.63 11.77
C PRO A 73 -6.19 6.20 11.20
N ASP A 74 -7.11 5.90 10.28
CA ASP A 74 -7.24 4.61 9.61
C ASP A 74 -6.78 4.68 8.15
N MET A 75 -6.27 5.84 7.71
CA MET A 75 -5.67 5.97 6.39
C MET A 75 -4.54 4.96 6.24
N PRO A 76 -4.49 4.18 5.14
CA PRO A 76 -3.40 3.22 4.92
C PRO A 76 -2.04 3.92 4.91
N GLU A 77 -1.05 3.29 5.53
CA GLU A 77 0.33 3.78 5.50
C GLU A 77 0.87 3.75 4.07
N TRP A 78 1.67 4.77 3.73
CA TRP A 78 2.40 4.92 2.46
C TRP A 78 1.55 4.97 1.18
N LYS A 79 0.23 5.10 1.32
CA LYS A 79 -0.70 5.35 0.22
C LYS A 79 -1.04 6.84 0.15
N PRO A 80 -0.38 7.62 -0.71
CA PRO A 80 -0.57 9.06 -0.74
C PRO A 80 -1.96 9.46 -1.29
N MET A 81 -2.46 10.59 -0.80
CA MET A 81 -3.59 11.30 -1.38
C MET A 81 -3.17 12.68 -1.85
N THR A 82 -3.60 13.03 -3.06
CA THR A 82 -3.31 14.32 -3.68
C THR A 82 -4.49 15.24 -3.50
N PHE A 83 -4.26 16.38 -2.83
CA PHE A 83 -5.23 17.46 -2.67
C PHE A 83 -4.86 18.61 -3.59
N THR A 84 -5.74 18.99 -4.50
CA THR A 84 -5.54 20.14 -5.39
C THR A 84 -6.50 21.27 -5.01
N ASN A 85 -5.94 22.44 -4.70
CA ASN A 85 -6.71 23.61 -4.32
C ASN A 85 -7.23 24.40 -5.55
N ALA A 86 -7.96 25.49 -5.29
CA ALA A 86 -8.62 26.29 -6.31
C ALA A 86 -7.66 27.02 -7.28
N VAL A 87 -6.35 27.05 -7.00
CA VAL A 87 -5.33 27.65 -7.87
C VAL A 87 -4.40 26.62 -8.49
N ASN A 88 -4.81 25.35 -8.52
CA ASN A 88 -4.07 24.22 -9.08
C ASN A 88 -2.70 23.97 -8.42
N GLN A 89 -2.53 24.37 -7.15
CA GLN A 89 -1.43 23.83 -6.34
C GLN A 89 -1.84 22.47 -5.80
N GLN A 90 -0.86 21.60 -5.58
CA GLN A 90 -1.08 20.26 -5.03
C GLN A 90 -0.37 20.11 -3.70
N LEU A 91 -1.05 19.43 -2.77
CA LEU A 91 -0.50 18.94 -1.53
C LEU A 91 -0.69 17.43 -1.51
N ILE A 92 0.40 16.68 -1.63
CA ILE A 92 0.39 15.22 -1.59
C ILE A 92 0.67 14.81 -0.15
N ILE A 93 -0.30 14.18 0.51
CA ILE A 93 -0.21 13.77 1.91
C ILE A 93 -0.14 12.25 1.98
N SER A 94 0.84 11.72 2.68
CA SER A 94 0.86 10.30 3.08
C SER A 94 1.01 10.16 4.60
N ARG A 95 0.44 9.07 5.09
CA ARG A 95 0.62 8.64 6.47
C ARG A 95 1.85 7.74 6.55
N GLN A 96 2.70 8.01 7.52
CA GLN A 96 3.79 7.13 7.94
C GLN A 96 3.38 6.45 9.26
N ARG A 97 4.16 5.48 9.71
CA ARG A 97 3.88 4.75 10.96
C ARG A 97 3.86 5.67 12.19
N SER A 98 4.85 6.58 12.27
CA SER A 98 5.06 7.46 13.43
C SER A 98 4.73 8.92 13.17
N ASN A 99 4.48 9.31 11.91
CA ASN A 99 4.30 10.70 11.50
C ASN A 99 3.46 10.82 10.22
N TRP A 100 3.30 12.04 9.74
CA TRP A 100 2.68 12.38 8.46
C TRP A 100 3.64 13.22 7.65
N ASN A 101 3.68 13.00 6.34
CA ASN A 101 4.45 13.84 5.43
C ASN A 101 3.53 14.49 4.40
N ALA A 102 3.90 15.69 3.99
CA ALA A 102 3.23 16.40 2.91
C ALA A 102 4.25 16.96 1.92
N HIS A 103 3.97 16.81 0.63
CA HIS A 103 4.74 17.38 -0.45
C HIS A 103 3.95 18.51 -1.10
N PHE A 104 4.53 19.71 -1.14
CA PHE A 104 3.92 20.86 -1.79
C PHE A 104 4.44 21.01 -3.21
N LEU A 105 3.52 21.01 -4.18
CA LEU A 105 3.81 21.23 -5.59
C LEU A 105 3.03 22.45 -6.08
N ALA A 106 3.75 23.37 -6.72
CA ALA A 106 3.17 24.55 -7.36
C ALA A 106 3.44 24.48 -8.86
N LEU A 107 2.39 24.61 -9.68
CA LEU A 107 2.48 24.49 -11.14
C LEU A 107 3.20 23.21 -11.57
N GLU A 108 2.84 22.08 -10.93
CA GLU A 108 3.41 20.75 -11.16
C GLU A 108 4.92 20.63 -10.83
N LYS A 109 5.50 21.64 -10.18
CA LYS A 109 6.89 21.61 -9.72
C LYS A 109 6.94 21.42 -8.22
N TYR A 110 7.70 20.43 -7.79
CA TYR A 110 8.10 20.24 -6.40
C TYR A 110 8.69 21.54 -5.83
N GLN A 111 8.27 21.90 -4.62
CA GLN A 111 8.79 23.05 -3.89
C GLN A 111 9.52 22.58 -2.62
N TYR A 112 8.80 21.96 -1.71
CA TYR A 112 9.31 21.48 -0.43
C TYR A 112 8.43 20.38 0.13
N SER A 113 8.87 19.79 1.24
CA SER A 113 8.09 18.83 2.02
C SER A 113 8.18 19.14 3.50
N VAL A 114 7.16 18.74 4.24
CA VAL A 114 7.11 18.87 5.69
C VAL A 114 6.76 17.52 6.29
N ILE A 115 7.35 17.23 7.44
CA ILE A 115 7.03 16.06 8.27
C ILE A 115 6.41 16.59 9.56
N VAL A 116 5.24 16.10 9.91
CA VAL A 116 4.50 16.52 11.10
C VAL A 116 4.12 15.28 11.93
N PRO A 117 4.14 15.37 13.26
CA PRO A 117 4.09 14.18 14.11
C PRO A 117 2.68 13.57 14.23
N ASP A 118 1.62 14.34 13.96
CA ASP A 118 0.26 13.90 14.25
C ASP A 118 -0.80 14.40 13.25
N ILE A 119 -1.97 13.77 13.32
CA ILE A 119 -3.10 14.05 12.44
C ILE A 119 -3.68 15.47 12.63
N THR A 120 -3.54 16.06 13.81
CA THR A 120 -4.03 17.41 14.08
C THR A 120 -3.20 18.43 13.30
N GLN A 121 -1.88 18.29 13.31
CA GLN A 121 -0.98 19.18 12.59
C GLN A 121 -1.13 19.05 11.07
N ILE A 122 -1.22 17.84 10.54
CA ILE A 122 -1.42 17.65 9.09
C ILE A 122 -2.79 18.18 8.62
N LYS A 123 -3.85 18.06 9.44
CA LYS A 123 -5.15 18.68 9.14
C LYS A 123 -5.06 20.20 9.17
N SER A 124 -4.30 20.78 10.10
CA SER A 124 -4.07 22.22 10.14
C SER A 124 -3.33 22.72 8.90
N LEU A 125 -2.31 21.97 8.44
CA LEU A 125 -1.61 22.24 7.20
C LEU A 125 -2.56 22.20 6.00
N LEU A 126 -3.32 21.10 5.85
CA LEU A 126 -4.29 20.96 4.75
C LEU A 126 -5.32 22.09 4.77
N ALA A 127 -5.83 22.45 5.94
CA ALA A 127 -6.80 23.54 6.08
C ALA A 127 -6.23 24.90 5.63
N SER A 128 -4.97 25.19 5.98
CA SER A 128 -4.30 26.44 5.59
C SER A 128 -3.99 26.46 4.08
N PHE A 129 -3.51 25.33 3.54
CA PHE A 129 -3.29 25.12 2.11
C PHE A 129 -4.56 25.34 1.27
N MET A 130 -5.71 24.83 1.72
CA MET A 130 -6.99 25.00 1.02
C MET A 130 -7.52 26.45 1.08
N ARG A 131 -7.17 27.20 2.12
CA ARG A 131 -7.51 28.63 2.27
C ARG A 131 -6.53 29.56 1.56
N LEU A 132 -5.48 29.03 0.92
CA LEU A 132 -4.41 29.81 0.28
C LEU A 132 -3.73 30.77 1.28
N GLU A 133 -3.68 30.38 2.55
CA GLU A 133 -2.96 31.07 3.60
C GLU A 133 -1.49 30.64 3.55
N ASP A 134 -0.58 31.50 4.02
CA ASP A 134 0.80 31.06 4.24
C ASP A 134 0.77 29.82 5.12
N THR A 135 1.35 28.73 4.63
CA THR A 135 1.50 27.49 5.39
C THR A 135 2.65 27.64 6.39
N ASP A 136 2.67 28.75 7.12
CA ASP A 136 3.60 29.01 8.21
C ASP A 136 3.20 28.08 9.36
N LEU A 137 3.63 26.83 9.23
CA LEU A 137 3.64 25.89 10.33
C LEU A 137 4.77 26.34 11.26
N ALA A 138 4.48 27.33 12.10
CA ALA A 138 5.43 27.89 13.05
C ALA A 138 6.20 26.76 13.77
N GLY A 139 7.48 26.59 13.43
CA GLY A 139 8.38 25.60 14.02
C GLY A 139 8.57 24.28 13.27
N GLN A 140 7.94 24.08 12.10
CA GLN A 140 8.18 22.90 11.27
C GLN A 140 9.31 23.14 10.27
N GLN A 141 10.21 22.16 10.13
CA GLN A 141 11.32 22.22 9.20
C GLN A 141 10.84 21.86 7.79
N GLU A 142 11.15 22.74 6.84
CA GLU A 142 10.98 22.44 5.41
C GLU A 142 12.15 21.59 4.92
N TYR A 143 11.84 20.56 4.15
CA TYR A 143 12.80 19.66 3.57
C TYR A 143 12.76 19.74 2.04
N ASN A 144 13.94 19.71 1.41
CA ASN A 144 14.07 19.49 -0.02
C ASN A 144 14.39 18.01 -0.28
N LEU A 145 13.35 17.21 -0.54
CA LEU A 145 13.49 15.77 -0.79
C LEU A 145 14.25 15.44 -2.08
N THR A 146 14.41 16.39 -3.01
CA THR A 146 15.23 16.16 -4.21
C THR A 146 16.72 16.03 -3.92
N GLU A 147 17.14 16.45 -2.72
CA GLU A 147 18.51 16.31 -2.21
C GLU A 147 18.66 15.13 -1.24
N TRP A 148 17.56 14.41 -0.95
CA TRP A 148 17.58 13.28 -0.05
C TRP A 148 18.15 12.04 -0.73
N GLU A 149 18.88 11.26 0.04
CA GLU A 149 19.49 10.02 -0.42
C GLU A 149 18.62 8.82 -0.04
N THR A 150 18.67 7.79 -0.88
CA THR A 150 17.95 6.54 -0.66
C THR A 150 18.78 5.60 0.21
N LEU A 151 18.21 5.16 1.33
CA LEU A 151 18.68 3.99 2.07
C LEU A 151 18.24 2.73 1.32
N ASN A 152 19.05 1.65 1.40
CA ASN A 152 18.88 0.39 0.67
C ASN A 152 17.40 0.05 0.41
N PRO A 153 17.00 -0.15 -0.86
CA PRO A 153 15.64 -0.56 -1.17
C PRO A 153 15.36 -1.95 -0.59
N SER A 154 14.11 -2.19 -0.20
CA SER A 154 13.66 -3.48 0.35
C SER A 154 12.26 -3.80 -0.13
N ASP A 155 12.05 -5.08 -0.41
CA ASP A 155 10.74 -5.62 -0.77
C ASP A 155 9.99 -6.12 0.49
N GLY A 156 10.68 -6.19 1.64
CA GLY A 156 10.13 -6.63 2.91
C GLY A 156 9.44 -5.50 3.67
N LEU A 157 8.11 -5.40 3.56
CA LEU A 157 7.25 -4.47 4.32
C LEU A 157 7.64 -4.41 5.80
N VAL A 158 7.72 -5.57 6.46
CA VAL A 158 7.96 -5.64 7.91
C VAL A 158 9.37 -5.17 8.29
N ARG A 159 10.36 -5.51 7.46
CA ARG A 159 11.73 -5.02 7.66
C ARG A 159 11.79 -3.51 7.49
N MET A 160 11.07 -2.99 6.50
CA MET A 160 11.00 -1.56 6.24
C MET A 160 10.35 -0.80 7.40
N GLU A 161 9.30 -1.36 7.99
CA GLU A 161 8.72 -0.85 9.24
C GLU A 161 9.72 -0.85 10.40
N ALA A 162 10.50 -1.92 10.56
CA ALA A 162 11.50 -2.02 11.62
C ALA A 162 12.61 -0.97 11.47
N VAL A 163 13.11 -0.77 10.25
CA VAL A 163 14.13 0.26 9.95
C VAL A 163 13.54 1.65 10.18
N SER A 164 12.34 1.94 9.66
CA SER A 164 11.67 3.23 9.87
C SER A 164 11.44 3.55 11.35
N GLN A 165 11.06 2.56 12.15
CA GLN A 165 10.93 2.72 13.59
C GLN A 165 12.28 3.03 14.25
N ALA A 166 13.34 2.30 13.91
CA ALA A 166 14.66 2.53 14.47
C ALA A 166 15.24 3.92 14.09
N LEU A 167 14.99 4.38 12.86
CA LEU A 167 15.32 5.74 12.45
C LEU A 167 14.53 6.80 13.23
N THR A 168 13.24 6.55 13.48
CA THR A 168 12.40 7.41 14.33
C THR A 168 12.96 7.51 15.74
N ASP A 169 13.32 6.36 16.35
CA ASP A 169 13.87 6.31 17.71
C ASP A 169 15.23 7.01 17.82
N ALA A 170 15.96 7.09 16.71
CA ALA A 170 17.23 7.81 16.58
C ALA A 170 17.08 9.30 16.20
N ASP A 171 15.85 9.81 16.10
CA ASP A 171 15.53 11.19 15.66
C ASP A 171 16.08 11.53 14.26
N ILE A 172 16.14 10.53 13.37
CA ILE A 172 16.59 10.70 11.99
C ILE A 172 15.37 10.99 11.10
N PRO A 173 15.28 12.17 10.46
CA PRO A 173 14.19 12.48 9.54
C PRO A 173 14.25 11.58 8.31
N HIS A 174 13.12 10.95 7.99
CA HIS A 174 13.01 10.04 6.86
C HIS A 174 11.57 9.96 6.33
N VAL A 175 11.43 9.48 5.10
CA VAL A 175 10.13 9.19 4.47
C VAL A 175 10.23 7.84 3.78
N VAL A 176 9.24 6.98 3.99
CA VAL A 176 9.07 5.77 3.17
C VAL A 176 8.21 6.12 1.97
N GLN A 177 8.68 5.77 0.78
CA GLN A 177 7.92 5.88 -0.46
C GLN A 177 7.85 4.51 -1.15
N SER A 178 6.66 4.19 -1.66
CA SER A 178 6.49 3.11 -2.63
C SER A 178 6.87 3.64 -4.00
N SER A 179 7.79 2.95 -4.67
CA SER A 179 7.94 3.09 -6.12
C SER A 179 6.80 2.38 -6.86
N ASP A 180 6.63 2.69 -8.14
CA ASP A 180 5.64 2.10 -9.05
C ASP A 180 5.75 0.56 -9.08
N PHE A 181 5.02 -0.12 -8.18
CA PHE A 181 4.72 -1.57 -8.18
C PHE A 181 5.73 -2.53 -7.50
N ALA A 182 6.10 -2.29 -6.23
CA ALA A 182 6.27 -3.30 -5.15
C ALA A 182 7.36 -2.94 -4.13
N GLN A 183 8.35 -2.13 -4.54
CA GLN A 183 9.52 -1.89 -3.72
C GLN A 183 9.40 -0.61 -2.89
N LEU A 184 9.66 -0.75 -1.59
CA LEU A 184 9.69 0.36 -0.66
C LEU A 184 11.11 0.92 -0.58
N SER A 185 11.21 2.24 -0.58
CA SER A 185 12.47 2.95 -0.44
C SER A 185 12.38 3.96 0.70
N LEU A 186 13.43 4.00 1.51
CA LEU A 186 13.60 5.01 2.56
C LEU A 186 14.43 6.16 2.01
N PHE A 187 13.90 7.37 2.14
CA PHE A 187 14.60 8.59 1.80
C PHE A 187 14.93 9.36 3.08
N LEU A 188 16.14 9.91 3.15
CA LEU A 188 16.61 10.71 4.29
C LEU A 188 17.65 11.76 3.83
N PRO A 189 17.91 12.82 4.60
CA PRO A 189 19.00 13.75 4.27
C PRO A 189 20.36 13.02 4.27
N GLY A 190 21.22 13.34 3.30
CA GLY A 190 22.52 12.66 3.11
C GLY A 190 23.45 12.71 4.34
N ASP A 191 23.35 13.76 5.16
CA ASP A 191 24.13 13.89 6.40
C ASP A 191 23.85 12.76 7.41
N PHE A 192 22.66 12.15 7.36
CA PHE A 192 22.28 11.03 8.23
C PHE A 192 22.53 9.66 7.60
N LEU A 193 23.02 9.59 6.36
CA LEU A 193 23.17 8.32 5.64
C LEU A 193 24.13 7.35 6.32
N HIS A 194 25.18 7.86 6.96
CA HIS A 194 26.11 7.03 7.72
C HIS A 194 25.44 6.37 8.92
N ASP A 195 24.70 7.15 9.72
CA ASP A 195 24.01 6.67 10.92
C ASP A 195 22.86 5.73 10.55
N ALA A 196 22.12 6.03 9.48
CA ALA A 196 21.07 5.17 8.96
C ALA A 196 21.60 3.81 8.45
N ARG A 197 22.79 3.80 7.82
CA ARG A 197 23.47 2.56 7.44
C ARG A 197 23.93 1.76 8.65
N ALA A 198 24.41 2.41 9.71
CA ALA A 198 24.76 1.72 10.94
C ALA A 198 23.53 1.04 11.58
N ILE A 199 22.37 1.72 11.62
CA ILE A 199 21.11 1.11 12.08
C ILE A 199 20.71 -0.09 11.23
N TRP A 200 20.87 0.01 9.91
CA TRP A 200 20.62 -1.11 9.00
C TRP A 200 21.55 -2.30 9.28
N ASP A 201 22.85 -2.03 9.41
CA ASP A 201 23.87 -3.05 9.71
C ASP A 201 23.63 -3.71 11.08
N ASP A 202 23.17 -2.95 12.08
CA ASP A 202 22.80 -3.47 13.40
C ASP A 202 21.59 -4.42 13.32
N LEU A 203 20.60 -4.13 12.47
CA LEU A 203 19.48 -5.04 12.22
C LEU A 203 19.94 -6.32 11.51
N ASP A 204 20.85 -6.21 10.54
CA ASP A 204 21.46 -7.39 9.90
C ASP A 204 22.28 -8.22 10.89
N GLN A 205 22.98 -7.57 11.82
CA GLN A 205 23.67 -8.27 12.88
C GLN A 205 22.69 -8.95 13.84
N LYS A 206 21.56 -8.30 14.17
CA LYS A 206 20.50 -8.91 14.98
C LYS A 206 19.92 -10.17 14.32
N VAL A 207 19.71 -10.16 13.00
CA VAL A 207 19.27 -11.34 12.25
C VAL A 207 20.27 -12.50 12.42
N LYS A 208 21.57 -12.23 12.24
CA LYS A 208 22.62 -13.24 12.45
C LYS A 208 22.64 -13.76 13.88
N ASP A 209 22.53 -12.86 14.86
CA ASP A 209 22.54 -13.24 16.28
C ASP A 209 21.32 -14.11 16.64
N LEU A 210 20.15 -13.85 16.06
CA LEU A 210 18.95 -14.68 16.23
C LEU A 210 19.14 -16.06 15.58
N GLN A 211 19.69 -16.12 14.36
CA GLN A 211 19.99 -17.38 13.67
C GLN A 211 21.01 -18.22 14.47
N ASP A 212 22.06 -17.59 14.97
CA ASP A 212 23.07 -18.20 15.84
C ASP A 212 22.45 -18.76 17.13
N GLN A 213 21.51 -18.04 17.72
CA GLN A 213 20.79 -18.50 18.91
C GLN A 213 19.91 -19.71 18.60
N ILE A 214 19.20 -19.69 17.48
CA ILE A 214 18.37 -20.80 17.00
C ILE A 214 19.24 -22.06 16.79
N GLU A 215 20.39 -21.94 16.11
CA GLU A 215 21.29 -23.07 15.84
C GLU A 215 21.88 -23.67 17.13
N LYS A 216 22.20 -22.82 18.12
CA LYS A 216 22.80 -23.27 19.40
C LYS A 216 21.77 -23.82 20.39
N LEU A 217 20.47 -23.65 20.14
CA LEU A 217 19.44 -24.17 21.04
C LEU A 217 19.40 -25.71 20.97
N PRO A 218 19.46 -26.41 22.11
CA PRO A 218 19.33 -27.85 22.12
C PRO A 218 17.92 -28.25 21.68
N GLU A 219 17.81 -29.15 20.70
CA GLU A 219 16.57 -29.60 20.05
C GLU A 219 15.46 -30.10 21.00
N LYS A 220 15.76 -30.42 22.26
CA LYS A 220 14.79 -31.01 23.20
C LYS A 220 14.50 -30.07 24.37
N ARG A 221 13.21 -29.71 24.54
CA ARG A 221 12.61 -28.97 25.67
C ARG A 221 12.73 -27.45 25.68
N GLN A 222 13.06 -26.82 24.57
CA GLN A 222 13.06 -25.36 24.46
C GLN A 222 12.13 -24.87 23.34
N GLU A 223 11.06 -25.61 23.08
CA GLU A 223 10.14 -25.33 21.98
C GLU A 223 9.50 -23.94 22.10
N LEU A 224 9.15 -23.51 23.33
CA LEU A 224 8.61 -22.16 23.54
C LEU A 224 9.63 -21.05 23.27
N LYS A 225 10.89 -21.24 23.67
CA LYS A 225 11.95 -20.25 23.41
C LYS A 225 12.32 -20.19 21.94
N LEU A 226 12.32 -21.35 21.26
CA LEU A 226 12.54 -21.40 19.82
C LEU A 226 11.42 -20.67 19.07
N LEU A 227 10.18 -20.76 19.55
CA LEU A 227 9.05 -20.02 19.00
C LEU A 227 9.23 -18.50 19.16
N GLU A 228 9.64 -18.05 20.36
CA GLU A 228 9.95 -16.62 20.62
C GLU A 228 11.03 -16.10 19.66
N LEU A 229 12.10 -16.88 19.42
CA LEU A 229 13.15 -16.49 18.48
C LEU A 229 12.65 -16.38 17.03
N TYR A 230 11.77 -17.28 16.59
CA TYR A 230 11.16 -17.18 15.26
C TYR A 230 10.21 -15.99 15.14
N GLU A 231 9.47 -15.66 16.21
CA GLU A 231 8.63 -14.45 16.27
C GLU A 231 9.45 -13.16 16.16
N GLU A 232 10.68 -13.14 16.69
CA GLU A 232 11.62 -12.03 16.51
C GLU A 232 12.32 -12.03 15.14
N LEU A 233 12.61 -13.19 14.57
CA LEU A 233 13.36 -13.33 13.33
C LEU A 233 12.53 -13.03 12.09
N ILE A 234 11.31 -13.57 12.01
CA ILE A 234 10.44 -13.47 10.84
C ILE A 234 10.22 -12.03 10.35
N PRO A 235 9.98 -11.04 11.24
CA PRO A 235 9.87 -9.64 10.85
C PRO A 235 11.09 -9.05 10.14
N LEU A 236 12.28 -9.63 10.35
CA LEU A 236 13.57 -9.09 9.93
C LEU A 236 14.14 -9.77 8.68
N VAL A 237 13.66 -10.97 8.35
CA VAL A 237 14.08 -11.74 7.18
C VAL A 237 13.17 -11.45 5.98
N GLU A 238 13.77 -11.15 4.83
CA GLU A 238 13.02 -10.87 3.61
C GLU A 238 12.72 -12.16 2.83
N ASP A 239 11.44 -12.39 2.53
CA ASP A 239 10.94 -13.36 1.55
C ASP A 239 11.53 -14.78 1.66
N CYS A 240 11.74 -15.27 2.87
CA CYS A 240 12.30 -16.60 3.10
C CYS A 240 11.24 -17.52 3.72
N SER A 241 10.94 -18.65 3.08
CA SER A 241 9.95 -19.60 3.61
C SER A 241 10.44 -20.36 4.83
N VAL A 242 11.76 -20.52 5.00
CA VAL A 242 12.36 -21.42 6.01
C VAL A 242 11.96 -21.06 7.45
N PRO A 243 12.03 -19.79 7.90
CA PRO A 243 11.60 -19.44 9.25
C PRO A 243 10.11 -19.71 9.50
N TYR A 244 9.25 -19.48 8.51
CA TYR A 244 7.83 -19.80 8.60
C TYR A 244 7.57 -21.31 8.67
N PHE A 245 8.25 -22.09 7.83
CA PHE A 245 8.18 -23.55 7.86
C PHE A 245 8.61 -24.10 9.22
N ASN A 246 9.78 -23.69 9.72
CA ASN A 246 10.29 -24.16 11.01
C ASN A 246 9.36 -23.77 12.18
N ARG A 247 8.80 -22.55 12.14
CA ARG A 247 7.78 -22.12 13.10
C ARG A 247 6.52 -23.00 13.02
N GLY A 248 6.08 -23.34 11.81
CA GLY A 248 4.94 -24.22 11.56
C GLY A 248 5.15 -25.64 12.12
N VAL A 249 6.32 -26.23 11.88
CA VAL A 249 6.70 -27.54 12.45
C VAL A 249 6.61 -27.51 13.98
N LEU A 250 7.21 -26.49 14.58
CA LEU A 250 7.22 -26.31 16.03
C LEU A 250 5.80 -26.18 16.61
N GLN A 251 4.95 -25.37 15.97
CA GLN A 251 3.54 -25.21 16.37
C GLN A 251 2.75 -26.51 16.19
N PHE A 252 3.02 -27.27 15.12
CA PHE A 252 2.40 -28.56 14.86
C PHE A 252 2.75 -29.58 15.95
N GLU A 253 4.02 -29.67 16.34
CA GLU A 253 4.50 -30.53 17.42
C GLU A 253 3.92 -30.15 18.79
N LEU A 254 3.73 -28.84 19.02
CA LEU A 254 3.04 -28.31 20.20
C LEU A 254 1.51 -28.52 20.17
N GLY A 255 0.96 -29.09 19.10
CA GLY A 255 -0.47 -29.35 18.92
C GLY A 255 -1.30 -28.12 18.56
N ARG A 256 -0.66 -26.99 18.21
CA ARG A 256 -1.29 -25.72 17.82
C ARG A 256 -1.61 -25.71 16.32
N SER A 257 -2.65 -26.45 15.94
CA SER A 257 -2.93 -26.75 14.53
C SER A 257 -3.33 -25.54 13.69
N GLU A 258 -4.08 -24.59 14.24
CA GLU A 258 -4.50 -23.38 13.52
C GLU A 258 -3.29 -22.46 13.26
N GLU A 259 -2.46 -22.25 14.28
CA GLU A 259 -1.25 -21.44 14.16
C GLU A 259 -0.23 -22.09 13.23
N ALA A 260 -0.06 -23.41 13.31
CA ALA A 260 0.78 -24.16 12.38
C ALA A 260 0.30 -24.00 10.94
N ALA A 261 -1.02 -24.10 10.71
CA ALA A 261 -1.61 -23.88 9.40
C ALA A 261 -1.29 -22.48 8.86
N ALA A 262 -1.47 -21.44 9.69
CA ALA A 262 -1.12 -20.08 9.32
C ALA A 262 0.36 -19.96 8.94
N SER A 263 1.28 -20.53 9.73
CA SER A 263 2.72 -20.51 9.42
C SER A 263 3.06 -21.24 8.13
N PHE A 264 2.47 -22.40 7.86
CA PHE A 264 2.71 -23.12 6.61
C PHE A 264 2.11 -22.41 5.40
N ILE A 265 0.97 -21.72 5.54
CA ILE A 265 0.40 -20.88 4.48
C ILE A 265 1.38 -19.75 4.11
N GLU A 266 1.95 -19.06 5.11
CA GLU A 266 2.98 -18.04 4.87
C GLU A 266 4.25 -18.64 4.23
N ALA A 267 4.68 -19.83 4.67
CA ALA A 267 5.80 -20.53 4.05
C ALA A 267 5.56 -20.81 2.55
N VAL A 268 4.34 -21.22 2.17
CA VAL A 268 3.97 -21.38 0.76
C VAL A 268 3.99 -20.05 0.02
N ALA A 269 3.44 -18.99 0.62
CA ALA A 269 3.37 -17.66 0.00
C ALA A 269 4.76 -17.10 -0.33
N HIS A 270 5.73 -17.24 0.59
CA HIS A 270 7.11 -16.81 0.36
C HIS A 270 7.92 -17.79 -0.49
N GLY A 271 7.70 -19.11 -0.36
CA GLY A 271 8.51 -20.13 -1.03
C GLY A 271 8.19 -20.27 -2.52
N ILE A 272 6.94 -20.15 -2.95
CA ILE A 272 6.57 -20.25 -4.38
C ILE A 272 7.23 -19.13 -5.21
N GLN A 273 7.52 -17.99 -4.60
CA GLN A 273 8.21 -16.88 -5.26
C GLN A 273 9.71 -17.18 -5.50
N ARG A 274 10.31 -18.11 -4.76
CA ARG A 274 11.74 -18.46 -4.84
C ARG A 274 11.94 -19.94 -5.17
N LEU A 275 12.25 -20.22 -6.44
CA LEU A 275 12.49 -21.56 -6.99
C LEU A 275 13.61 -22.36 -6.30
N GLU A 276 14.41 -21.73 -5.45
CA GLU A 276 15.55 -22.35 -4.74
C GLU A 276 15.13 -23.09 -3.46
N GLU A 277 13.88 -22.94 -2.99
CA GLU A 277 13.38 -23.50 -1.72
C GLU A 277 12.47 -24.74 -1.92
N GLN A 278 12.70 -25.53 -2.98
CA GLN A 278 11.84 -26.67 -3.36
C GLN A 278 11.67 -27.73 -2.26
N ASP A 279 12.73 -28.05 -1.51
CA ASP A 279 12.66 -29.05 -0.44
C ASP A 279 11.72 -28.60 0.70
N CYS A 280 11.79 -27.31 1.07
CA CYS A 280 10.91 -26.70 2.08
C CYS A 280 9.43 -26.76 1.66
N LEU A 281 9.14 -26.49 0.38
CA LEU A 281 7.77 -26.55 -0.16
C LEU A 281 7.20 -27.97 -0.16
N ALA A 282 8.02 -28.97 -0.48
CA ALA A 282 7.61 -30.37 -0.46
C ALA A 282 7.22 -30.82 0.96
N GLU A 283 8.05 -30.49 1.96
CA GLU A 283 7.72 -30.81 3.36
C GLU A 283 6.53 -29.99 3.88
N THR A 284 6.45 -28.71 3.52
CA THR A 284 5.31 -27.85 3.87
C THR A 284 3.98 -28.43 3.36
N LYS A 285 3.98 -28.95 2.13
CA LYS A 285 2.82 -29.63 1.56
C LYS A 285 2.38 -30.82 2.40
N ASP A 286 3.31 -31.69 2.80
CA ASP A 286 2.99 -32.86 3.62
C ASP A 286 2.32 -32.44 4.93
N TYR A 287 2.83 -31.41 5.61
CA TYR A 287 2.20 -30.87 6.83
C TYR A 287 0.81 -30.29 6.56
N LEU A 288 0.63 -29.54 5.47
CA LEU A 288 -0.67 -28.98 5.07
C LEU A 288 -1.69 -30.07 4.76
N GLU A 289 -1.30 -31.17 4.12
CA GLU A 289 -2.18 -32.31 3.88
C GLU A 289 -2.60 -32.99 5.20
N HIS A 290 -1.68 -33.14 6.15
CA HIS A 290 -2.00 -33.65 7.49
C HIS A 290 -2.94 -32.71 8.25
N LEU A 291 -2.70 -31.40 8.17
CA LEU A 291 -3.55 -30.39 8.79
C LEU A 291 -4.92 -30.31 8.13
N ALA A 292 -5.03 -30.46 6.81
CA ALA A 292 -6.30 -30.50 6.09
C ALA A 292 -7.18 -31.67 6.55
N ALA A 293 -6.59 -32.80 6.97
CA ALA A 293 -7.35 -33.90 7.56
C ALA A 293 -7.91 -33.58 8.96
N ARG A 294 -7.25 -32.69 9.71
CA ARG A 294 -7.66 -32.25 11.06
C ARG A 294 -8.57 -31.03 11.04
N LEU A 295 -8.41 -30.17 10.02
CA LEU A 295 -9.11 -28.91 9.80
C LEU A 295 -9.76 -28.93 8.40
N PRO A 296 -10.76 -29.81 8.16
CA PRO A 296 -11.27 -30.10 6.83
C PRO A 296 -11.98 -28.94 6.14
N ASP A 297 -12.38 -27.91 6.88
CA ASP A 297 -13.08 -26.72 6.38
C ASP A 297 -12.18 -25.48 6.30
N HIS A 298 -10.88 -25.61 6.61
CA HIS A 298 -9.97 -24.46 6.66
C HIS A 298 -9.55 -24.02 5.25
N LEU A 299 -10.23 -23.00 4.71
CA LEU A 299 -10.04 -22.51 3.34
C LEU A 299 -8.60 -22.10 3.02
N GLY A 300 -7.89 -21.49 3.98
CA GLY A 300 -6.49 -21.08 3.77
C GLY A 300 -5.55 -22.24 3.45
N ILE A 301 -5.74 -23.41 4.09
CA ILE A 301 -4.95 -24.62 3.80
C ILE A 301 -5.28 -25.10 2.38
N MET A 302 -6.56 -25.08 1.99
CA MET A 302 -6.96 -25.50 0.65
C MET A 302 -6.35 -24.60 -0.42
N HIS A 303 -6.39 -23.27 -0.26
CA HIS A 303 -5.78 -22.34 -1.19
C HIS A 303 -4.25 -22.52 -1.27
N ALA A 304 -3.56 -22.72 -0.15
CA ALA A 304 -2.13 -23.01 -0.15
C ALA A 304 -1.80 -24.34 -0.87
N LEU A 305 -2.59 -25.39 -0.64
CA LEU A 305 -2.45 -26.66 -1.36
C LEU A 305 -2.71 -26.49 -2.86
N VAL A 306 -3.68 -25.66 -3.26
CA VAL A 306 -3.88 -25.35 -4.68
C VAL A 306 -2.65 -24.70 -5.29
N ALA A 307 -2.07 -23.70 -4.62
CA ALA A 307 -0.87 -23.02 -5.11
C ALA A 307 0.30 -24.01 -5.31
N LEU A 308 0.50 -24.93 -4.37
CA LEU A 308 1.48 -26.01 -4.47
C LEU A 308 1.18 -26.97 -5.64
N LYS A 309 -0.09 -27.35 -5.84
CA LYS A 309 -0.50 -28.22 -6.95
C LYS A 309 -0.36 -27.56 -8.31
N TYR A 310 -0.59 -26.25 -8.37
CA TYR A 310 -0.33 -25.45 -9.56
C TYR A 310 1.17 -25.45 -9.90
N TYR A 311 2.04 -25.27 -8.89
CA TYR A 311 3.49 -25.37 -9.06
C TYR A 311 3.95 -26.75 -9.55
N GLU A 312 3.31 -27.83 -9.07
CA GLU A 312 3.54 -29.20 -9.52
C GLU A 312 3.01 -29.49 -10.94
N ASN A 313 2.31 -28.55 -11.58
CA ASN A 313 1.55 -28.74 -12.82
C ASN A 313 0.53 -29.90 -12.74
N ASP A 314 -0.07 -30.09 -11.56
CA ASP A 314 -1.12 -31.10 -11.33
C ASP A 314 -2.51 -30.46 -11.51
N ASP A 315 -2.82 -30.12 -12.76
CA ASP A 315 -4.06 -29.45 -13.19
C ASP A 315 -5.33 -30.12 -12.65
N ARG A 316 -5.32 -31.45 -12.58
CA ARG A 316 -6.44 -32.23 -12.06
C ARG A 316 -6.63 -32.01 -10.56
N ALA A 317 -5.56 -32.00 -9.78
CA ALA A 317 -5.64 -31.74 -8.35
C ALA A 317 -6.07 -30.28 -8.08
N VAL A 318 -5.58 -29.32 -8.89
CA VAL A 318 -6.00 -27.92 -8.83
C VAL A 318 -7.51 -27.79 -9.01
N GLU A 319 -8.07 -28.38 -10.06
CA GLU A 319 -9.51 -28.36 -10.32
C GLU A 319 -10.31 -28.97 -9.14
N MET A 320 -9.90 -30.15 -8.68
CA MET A 320 -10.57 -30.85 -7.59
C MET A 320 -10.56 -30.04 -6.29
N LEU A 321 -9.44 -29.38 -5.97
CA LEU A 321 -9.32 -28.57 -4.76
C LEU A 321 -10.17 -27.30 -4.85
N TYR A 322 -10.22 -26.59 -5.98
CA TYR A 322 -11.13 -25.45 -6.12
C TYR A 322 -12.60 -25.85 -6.06
N GLN A 323 -12.98 -27.00 -6.63
CA GLN A 323 -14.33 -27.53 -6.47
C GLN A 323 -14.63 -27.84 -5.00
N LYS A 324 -13.67 -28.38 -4.25
CA LYS A 324 -13.79 -28.58 -2.81
C LYS A 324 -13.97 -27.25 -2.08
N ILE A 325 -13.15 -26.24 -2.37
CA ILE A 325 -13.28 -24.89 -1.80
C ILE A 325 -14.71 -24.37 -2.02
N LEU A 326 -15.25 -24.46 -3.24
CA LEU A 326 -16.61 -24.02 -3.54
C LEU A 326 -17.71 -24.86 -2.87
N ALA A 327 -17.44 -26.12 -2.55
CA ALA A 327 -18.35 -26.94 -1.77
C ALA A 327 -18.45 -26.48 -0.30
N HIS A 328 -17.36 -25.94 0.26
CA HIS A 328 -17.34 -25.37 1.62
C HIS A 328 -17.78 -23.89 1.64
N ASN A 329 -17.37 -23.11 0.63
CA ASN A 329 -17.70 -21.70 0.46
C ASN A 329 -18.04 -21.40 -1.01
N ALA A 330 -19.34 -21.46 -1.33
CA ALA A 330 -19.86 -21.15 -2.67
C ALA A 330 -19.69 -19.68 -3.10
N ASN A 331 -19.20 -18.82 -2.21
CA ASN A 331 -18.94 -17.41 -2.48
C ASN A 331 -17.44 -17.09 -2.49
N ASP A 332 -16.57 -18.10 -2.60
CA ASP A 332 -15.13 -17.89 -2.74
C ASP A 332 -14.82 -17.33 -4.15
N SER A 333 -14.58 -16.01 -4.21
CA SER A 333 -14.35 -15.29 -5.47
C SER A 333 -13.10 -15.77 -6.18
N VAL A 334 -12.02 -16.06 -5.43
CA VAL A 334 -10.75 -16.57 -5.96
C VAL A 334 -10.94 -17.92 -6.65
N ALA A 335 -11.66 -18.86 -6.02
CA ALA A 335 -11.96 -20.15 -6.62
C ALA A 335 -12.82 -20.04 -7.88
N HIS A 336 -13.79 -19.12 -7.90
CA HIS A 336 -14.56 -18.83 -9.12
C HIS A 336 -13.68 -18.28 -10.25
N LEU A 337 -12.82 -17.30 -9.97
CA LEU A 337 -11.92 -16.73 -10.98
C LEU A 337 -11.01 -17.81 -11.57
N ASN A 338 -10.36 -18.59 -10.72
CA ASN A 338 -9.36 -19.57 -11.15
C ASN A 338 -9.97 -20.78 -11.88
N LEU A 339 -11.14 -21.28 -11.45
CA LEU A 339 -11.88 -22.29 -12.24
C LEU A 339 -12.39 -21.72 -13.57
N GLY A 340 -12.75 -20.44 -13.60
CA GLY A 340 -13.08 -19.73 -14.84
C GLY A 340 -11.94 -19.83 -15.85
N TYR A 341 -10.72 -19.46 -15.44
CA TYR A 341 -9.53 -19.58 -16.28
C TYR A 341 -9.20 -21.02 -16.65
N PHE A 342 -9.29 -21.94 -15.70
CA PHE A 342 -9.05 -23.37 -15.93
C PHE A 342 -9.92 -23.91 -17.07
N TYR A 343 -11.24 -23.69 -17.00
CA TYR A 343 -12.20 -24.16 -18.00
C TYR A 343 -12.18 -23.36 -19.30
N HIS A 344 -11.63 -22.15 -19.32
CA HIS A 344 -11.59 -21.32 -20.51
C HIS A 344 -10.71 -21.92 -21.62
N THR A 345 -9.70 -22.70 -21.23
CA THR A 345 -8.72 -23.29 -22.14
C THR A 345 -9.29 -24.42 -23.01
N ASP A 346 -10.35 -25.09 -22.54
CA ASP A 346 -11.04 -26.18 -23.26
C ASP A 346 -12.37 -25.69 -23.87
N PRO A 347 -12.52 -25.69 -25.21
CA PRO A 347 -13.76 -25.30 -25.88
C PRO A 347 -15.03 -25.98 -25.34
N GLU A 348 -14.96 -27.24 -24.90
CA GLU A 348 -16.12 -27.97 -24.39
C GLU A 348 -16.56 -27.46 -23.00
N GLN A 349 -15.64 -26.87 -22.24
CA GLN A 349 -15.87 -26.39 -20.87
C GLN A 349 -16.14 -24.89 -20.79
N ARG A 350 -16.06 -24.16 -21.92
CA ARG A 350 -16.33 -22.71 -22.00
C ARG A 350 -17.65 -22.26 -21.38
N PRO A 351 -18.77 -23.01 -21.47
CA PRO A 351 -19.99 -22.65 -20.74
C PRO A 351 -19.78 -22.59 -19.21
N ARG A 352 -19.00 -23.52 -18.65
CA ARG A 352 -18.65 -23.51 -17.21
C ARG A 352 -17.73 -22.34 -16.89
N ALA A 353 -16.73 -22.08 -17.74
CA ALA A 353 -15.84 -20.94 -17.59
C ALA A 353 -16.63 -19.62 -17.46
N ARG A 354 -17.59 -19.41 -18.38
CA ARG A 354 -18.48 -18.24 -18.37
C ARG A 354 -19.27 -18.12 -17.06
N ASP A 355 -19.86 -19.22 -16.59
CA ASP A 355 -20.69 -19.20 -15.38
C ASP A 355 -19.84 -18.87 -14.12
N HIS A 356 -18.61 -19.39 -14.05
CA HIS A 356 -17.65 -19.05 -13.00
C HIS A 356 -17.21 -17.57 -13.06
N PHE A 357 -16.86 -17.05 -14.24
CA PHE A 357 -16.50 -15.64 -14.40
C PHE A 357 -17.66 -14.69 -14.06
N LYS A 358 -18.90 -15.03 -14.43
CA LYS A 358 -20.08 -14.25 -14.02
C LYS A 358 -20.20 -14.19 -12.50
N ARG A 359 -20.03 -15.33 -11.83
CA ARG A 359 -20.09 -15.39 -10.38
C ARG A 359 -18.98 -14.57 -9.71
N TYR A 360 -17.77 -14.60 -10.26
CA TYR A 360 -16.68 -13.72 -9.81
C TYR A 360 -17.06 -12.23 -9.92
N LEU A 361 -17.60 -11.80 -11.05
CA LEU A 361 -18.02 -10.40 -11.27
C LEU A 361 -19.15 -9.95 -10.32
N GLU A 362 -20.00 -10.87 -9.89
CA GLU A 362 -21.03 -10.62 -8.88
C GLU A 362 -20.44 -10.45 -7.48
N LEU A 363 -19.43 -11.26 -7.13
CA LEU A 363 -18.78 -11.26 -5.83
C LEU A 363 -17.81 -10.08 -5.66
N GLU A 364 -17.12 -9.69 -6.73
CA GLU A 364 -16.09 -8.66 -6.73
C GLU A 364 -16.43 -7.47 -7.65
N PRO A 365 -17.44 -6.64 -7.31
CA PRO A 365 -17.92 -5.57 -8.19
C PRO A 365 -16.89 -4.45 -8.42
N ARG A 366 -15.80 -4.42 -7.66
CA ARG A 366 -14.74 -3.39 -7.70
C ARG A 366 -13.34 -3.96 -7.98
N ALA A 367 -13.23 -5.23 -8.40
CA ALA A 367 -11.92 -5.78 -8.75
C ALA A 367 -11.28 -5.02 -9.91
N SER A 368 -9.96 -4.87 -9.86
CA SER A 368 -9.18 -4.15 -10.89
C SER A 368 -9.23 -4.86 -12.25
N ASP A 369 -9.32 -6.19 -12.25
CA ASP A 369 -9.41 -7.03 -13.45
C ASP A 369 -10.84 -7.17 -14.00
N ARG A 370 -11.84 -6.54 -13.36
CA ARG A 370 -13.26 -6.67 -13.70
C ARG A 370 -13.56 -6.40 -15.18
N VAL A 371 -12.93 -5.39 -15.77
CA VAL A 371 -13.15 -5.03 -17.19
C VAL A 371 -12.71 -6.19 -18.09
N VAL A 372 -11.52 -6.75 -17.83
CA VAL A 372 -10.96 -7.88 -18.57
C VAL A 372 -11.85 -9.11 -18.45
N ILE A 373 -12.30 -9.43 -17.23
CA ILE A 373 -13.19 -10.58 -17.01
C ILE A 373 -14.57 -10.39 -17.67
N ALA A 374 -15.12 -9.17 -17.65
CA ALA A 374 -16.39 -8.86 -18.32
C ALA A 374 -16.30 -8.99 -19.85
N GLU A 375 -15.17 -8.61 -20.44
CA GLU A 375 -14.88 -8.81 -21.85
C GLU A 375 -14.79 -10.31 -22.20
N LEU A 376 -14.11 -11.11 -21.37
CA LEU A 376 -14.06 -12.57 -21.54
C LEU A 376 -15.45 -13.20 -21.49
N VAL A 377 -16.30 -12.81 -20.53
CA VAL A 377 -17.70 -13.27 -20.47
C VAL A 377 -18.45 -12.91 -21.74
N THR A 378 -18.31 -11.68 -22.23
CA THR A 378 -18.96 -11.22 -23.47
C THR A 378 -18.50 -11.99 -24.70
N ALA A 379 -17.22 -12.36 -24.76
CA ALA A 379 -16.67 -13.18 -25.84
C ALA A 379 -17.25 -14.61 -25.79
N LEU A 380 -17.27 -15.22 -24.61
CA LEU A 380 -17.82 -16.58 -24.39
C LEU A 380 -19.34 -16.68 -24.61
N GLU A 381 -20.07 -15.56 -24.62
CA GLU A 381 -21.50 -15.53 -24.96
C GLU A 381 -21.77 -15.48 -26.48
N LYS A 382 -20.75 -15.16 -27.29
CA LYS A 382 -20.88 -15.05 -28.75
C LYS A 382 -20.47 -16.34 -29.48
N GLU A 383 -19.82 -17.26 -28.77
CA GLU A 383 -19.46 -18.60 -29.23
C GLU A 383 -20.63 -19.57 -28.99
#